data_AF-A0A2M8KUE1-F1
#
_entry.id   AF-A0A2M8KUE1-F1
#
_cell.length_a   1.000
_cell.length_b   1.000
_cell.length_c   1.000
_cell.angle_alpha   90.00
_cell.angle_beta   90.00
_cell.angle_gamma   90.00
#
_symmetry.space_group_name_H-M   'P 1'
#
loop_
_entity.id
_entity.type
_entity.pdbx_description
1 polymer ?
#
loop_
_entity_poly.entity_id
_entity_poly.type
_entity_poly.pdbx_seq_one_letter_code
_entity_poly.pdbx_strand_id
1 'polypeptide(L)'
;HINVIADAAFSKSKKTKDASAVMAELMGEQSKKTLLVTPHSSEAKRMYANLTNVTVTEVSGMNAYMLLNHNQMVLTPAVIEEMKVQFSPKEAQKA
;
A
#
# COMPACT_ATOMS: atom_id res chain seq x y z
N HIS A 1 6.49 -3.00 -10.19
CA HIS A 1 6.09 -1.60 -10.47
C HIS A 1 5.69 -0.90 -9.18
N ILE A 2 6.08 0.36 -8.98
CA ILE A 2 5.72 1.14 -7.79
C ILE A 2 4.79 2.27 -8.23
N ASN A 3 3.58 2.30 -7.67
CA ASN A 3 2.58 3.34 -7.90
C ASN A 3 2.40 4.13 -6.61
N VAL A 4 2.55 5.46 -6.69
CA VAL A 4 2.30 6.36 -5.57
C VAL A 4 0.98 7.06 -5.82
N ILE A 5 0.04 6.94 -4.88
CA ILE A 5 -1.30 7.51 -5.00
C ILE A 5 -1.58 8.46 -3.85
N ALA A 6 -2.36 9.51 -4.10
CA ALA A 6 -2.74 10.45 -3.05
C ALA A 6 -3.53 9.74 -1.94
N ASP A 7 -3.30 10.12 -0.67
CA ASP A 7 -4.01 9.56 0.49
C ASP A 7 -5.54 9.64 0.34
N ALA A 8 -6.03 10.68 -0.34
CA ALA A 8 -7.45 10.88 -0.64
C ALA A 8 -8.08 9.80 -1.54
N ALA A 9 -7.27 9.00 -2.25
CA ALA A 9 -7.77 7.86 -3.03
C ALA A 9 -8.29 6.74 -2.12
N PHE A 10 -7.74 6.60 -0.91
CA PHE A 10 -8.18 5.60 0.06
C PHE A 10 -9.45 6.00 0.80
N SER A 11 -9.72 7.30 0.95
CA SER A 11 -10.89 7.82 1.68
C SER A 11 -12.12 8.07 0.80
N LYS A 12 -11.98 8.06 -0.53
CA LYS A 12 -13.11 8.27 -1.46
C LYS A 12 -14.08 7.09 -1.57
N SER A 13 -13.67 5.88 -1.19
CA SER A 13 -14.51 4.69 -1.30
C SER A 13 -15.10 4.32 0.07
N LYS A 14 -16.43 4.36 0.20
CA LYS A 14 -17.14 3.87 1.40
C LYS A 14 -17.62 2.42 1.26
N LYS A 15 -17.43 1.80 0.08
CA LYS A 15 -17.92 0.45 -0.23
C LYS A 15 -16.88 -0.34 -1.03
N THR A 16 -16.71 -1.61 -0.68
CA THR A 16 -15.78 -2.56 -1.32
C THR A 16 -15.97 -2.69 -2.84
N LYS A 17 -17.19 -2.49 -3.36
CA LYS A 17 -17.47 -2.50 -4.80
C LYS A 17 -16.72 -1.37 -5.54
N ASP A 18 -16.60 -0.21 -4.90
CA ASP A 18 -15.86 0.93 -5.44
C ASP A 18 -14.35 0.72 -5.27
N ALA A 19 -13.93 -0.01 -4.23
CA ALA A 19 -12.52 -0.37 -4.01
C ALA A 19 -11.96 -1.24 -5.15
N SER A 20 -12.72 -2.21 -5.66
CA SER A 20 -12.31 -3.00 -6.83
C SER A 20 -12.18 -2.17 -8.11
N ALA A 21 -13.05 -1.16 -8.29
CA ALA A 21 -13.01 -0.26 -9.43
C ALA A 21 -11.81 0.69 -9.35
N VAL A 22 -11.58 1.28 -8.18
CA VAL A 22 -10.40 2.12 -7.91
C VAL A 22 -9.12 1.32 -8.10
N MET A 23 -9.05 0.07 -7.65
CA MET A 23 -7.89 -0.79 -7.91
C MET A 23 -7.75 -1.17 -9.39
N ALA A 24 -8.84 -1.38 -10.11
CA ALA A 24 -8.77 -1.60 -11.55
C ALA A 24 -8.27 -0.35 -12.30
N GLU A 25 -8.70 0.84 -11.89
CA GLU A 25 -8.20 2.11 -12.46
C GLU A 25 -6.73 2.36 -12.12
N LEU A 26 -6.33 2.11 -10.88
CA LEU A 26 -4.97 2.40 -10.40
C LEU A 26 -3.94 1.35 -10.82
N MET A 27 -4.36 0.11 -11.03
CA MET A 27 -3.47 -1.02 -11.30
C MET A 27 -3.62 -1.60 -12.70
N GLY A 28 -4.65 -1.17 -13.44
CA GLY A 28 -5.03 -1.71 -14.73
C GLY A 28 -5.50 -3.16 -14.62
N GLU A 29 -4.56 -4.09 -14.68
CA GLU A 29 -4.82 -5.52 -14.76
C GLU A 29 -5.06 -6.13 -13.37
N GLN A 30 -6.27 -6.66 -13.16
CA GLN A 30 -6.63 -7.36 -11.91
C GLN A 30 -5.83 -8.65 -11.67
N SER A 31 -4.99 -9.09 -12.62
CA SER A 31 -4.22 -10.33 -12.55
C SER A 31 -2.94 -10.24 -11.72
N LYS A 32 -2.45 -9.03 -11.38
CA LYS A 32 -1.16 -8.85 -10.71
C LYS A 32 -1.32 -8.86 -9.18
N LYS A 33 -0.47 -9.63 -8.50
CA LYS A 33 -0.39 -9.61 -7.02
C LYS A 33 0.14 -8.26 -6.56
N THR A 34 -0.63 -7.60 -5.71
CA THR A 34 -0.40 -6.21 -5.29
C THR A 34 -0.15 -6.13 -3.80
N LEU A 35 0.91 -5.43 -3.42
CA LEU A 35 1.14 -5.00 -2.05
C LEU A 35 0.59 -3.57 -1.88
N LEU A 36 -0.46 -3.42 -1.09
CA LEU A 36 -0.98 -2.14 -0.68
C LEU A 36 -0.45 -1.79 0.71
N VAL A 37 0.30 -0.69 0.82
CA VAL A 37 0.83 -0.22 2.10
C VAL A 37 0.07 1.02 2.52
N THR A 38 -0.46 1.01 3.75
CA THR A 38 -1.35 2.06 4.25
C THR A 38 -0.84 2.67 5.56
N PRO A 39 -1.02 3.97 5.79
CA PRO A 39 -0.66 4.62 7.06
C PRO A 39 -1.75 4.29 8.10
N HIS A 40 -1.43 3.42 9.05
CA HIS A 40 -2.22 3.05 10.26
C HIS A 40 -3.76 3.08 10.18
N SER A 41 -4.36 2.80 9.02
CA SER A 41 -5.79 2.95 8.78
C SER A 41 -6.50 1.60 8.75
N SER A 42 -7.36 1.38 9.76
CA SER A 42 -8.17 0.16 9.84
C SER A 42 -9.21 0.04 8.72
N GLU A 43 -9.62 1.15 8.10
CA GLU A 43 -10.66 1.17 7.07
C GLU A 43 -10.15 0.61 5.74
N ALA A 44 -8.96 1.04 5.30
CA ALA A 44 -8.36 0.51 4.08
C ALA A 44 -8.10 -1.00 4.19
N LYS A 45 -7.60 -1.46 5.34
CA LYS A 45 -7.44 -2.89 5.62
C LYS A 45 -8.77 -3.64 5.48
N ARG A 46 -9.87 -3.12 6.03
CA ARG A 46 -11.20 -3.75 5.91
C ARG A 46 -11.74 -3.75 4.48
N MET A 47 -11.55 -2.66 3.74
CA MET A 47 -12.11 -2.50 2.40
C MET A 47 -11.41 -3.38 1.37
N TYR A 48 -10.08 -3.46 1.43
CA TYR A 48 -9.27 -4.14 0.42
C TYR A 48 -8.89 -5.58 0.82
N ALA A 49 -9.10 -6.02 2.07
CA ALA A 49 -8.75 -7.38 2.52
C ALA A 49 -9.47 -8.51 1.78
N ASN A 50 -10.65 -8.25 1.20
CA ASN A 50 -11.42 -9.26 0.47
C ASN A 50 -10.99 -9.42 -1.00
N LEU A 51 -10.02 -8.64 -1.47
CA LEU A 51 -9.51 -8.75 -2.83
C LEU A 51 -8.42 -9.81 -2.90
N THR A 52 -8.66 -10.86 -3.69
CA THR A 52 -7.80 -12.06 -3.76
C THR A 52 -6.36 -11.78 -4.17
N ASN A 53 -6.12 -10.69 -4.91
CA ASN A 53 -4.82 -10.31 -5.44
C ASN A 53 -4.20 -9.10 -4.73
N VAL A 54 -4.75 -8.69 -3.59
CA VAL A 54 -4.25 -7.54 -2.81
C VAL A 54 -3.91 -7.97 -1.41
N THR A 55 -2.66 -7.73 -1.01
CA THR A 55 -2.22 -7.82 0.37
C THR A 55 -2.15 -6.42 0.95
N VAL A 56 -2.90 -6.15 2.01
CA VAL A 56 -2.87 -4.87 2.72
C VAL A 56 -1.97 -4.99 3.94
N THR A 57 -1.00 -4.09 4.08
CA THR A 57 -0.10 -4.05 5.23
C THR A 57 0.22 -2.62 5.66
N GLU A 58 0.73 -2.47 6.87
CA GLU A 58 1.36 -1.24 7.35
C GLU A 58 2.88 -1.32 7.14
N VAL A 59 3.58 -0.18 7.25
CA VAL A 59 5.04 -0.14 7.09
C VAL A 59 5.75 -1.05 8.10
N SER A 60 5.23 -1.11 9.33
CA SER A 60 5.70 -1.99 10.40
C SER A 60 5.60 -3.48 10.08
N GLY A 61 4.57 -3.88 9.32
CA GLY A 61 4.31 -5.27 8.93
C GLY A 61 4.99 -5.69 7.63
N MET A 62 5.65 -4.77 6.95
CA MET A 62 6.28 -5.04 5.66
C MET A 62 7.58 -5.83 5.84
N ASN A 63 7.76 -6.86 5.02
CA ASN A 63 8.96 -7.69 5.01
C ASN A 63 9.44 -7.94 3.58
N ALA A 64 10.69 -8.42 3.45
CA ALA A 64 11.31 -8.68 2.15
C ALA A 64 10.53 -9.69 1.30
N TYR A 65 9.92 -10.71 1.93
CA TYR A 65 9.12 -11.70 1.22
C TYR A 65 7.92 -11.05 0.52
N MET A 66 7.24 -10.11 1.18
CA MET A 66 6.14 -9.36 0.57
C MET A 66 6.63 -8.54 -0.62
N LEU A 67 7.79 -7.90 -0.53
CA LEU A 67 8.34 -7.12 -1.64
C LEU A 67 8.67 -7.99 -2.86
N LEU A 68 9.13 -9.23 -2.64
CA LEU A 68 9.50 -10.17 -3.70
C LEU A 68 8.30 -10.94 -4.29
N ASN A 69 7.29 -11.25 -3.47
CA ASN A 69 6.13 -12.06 -3.86
C ASN A 69 5.02 -11.26 -4.57
N HIS A 70 5.10 -9.92 -4.55
CA HIS A 70 4.14 -9.05 -5.22
C HIS A 70 4.77 -8.41 -6.46
N ASN A 71 4.01 -8.31 -7.54
CA ASN A 71 4.49 -7.75 -8.81
C ASN A 71 4.44 -6.22 -8.82
N GLN A 72 3.59 -5.67 -7.96
CA GLN A 72 3.39 -4.24 -7.83
C GLN A 72 3.11 -3.81 -6.40
N MET A 73 3.45 -2.56 -6.13
CA MET A 73 3.30 -1.93 -4.82
C MET A 73 2.58 -0.60 -4.99
N VAL A 74 1.60 -0.36 -4.11
CA VAL A 74 0.83 0.88 -4.04
C VAL A 74 1.09 1.52 -2.70
N LEU A 75 1.59 2.76 -2.72
CA LEU A 75 1.97 3.53 -1.54
C LEU A 75 1.26 4.89 -1.55
N THR A 76 1.10 5.49 -0.38
CA THR A 76 0.77 6.92 -0.28
C THR A 76 2.01 7.76 0.01
N PRO A 77 1.98 9.07 -0.27
CA PRO A 77 3.02 9.99 0.19
C PRO A 77 3.30 9.87 1.69
N ALA A 78 2.26 9.76 2.53
CA ALA A 78 2.43 9.59 3.98
C ALA A 78 3.22 8.32 4.33
N VAL A 79 2.93 7.21 3.66
CA VAL A 79 3.64 5.93 3.84
C VAL A 79 5.11 6.03 3.42
N ILE A 80 5.41 6.79 2.35
CA ILE A 80 6.80 7.00 1.92
C ILE A 80 7.60 7.73 3.00
N GLU A 81 7.01 8.75 3.64
CA GLU A 81 7.66 9.45 4.74
C GLU A 81 7.90 8.52 5.94
N GLU A 82 6.93 7.67 6.29
CA GLU A 82 7.09 6.67 7.35
C GLU A 82 8.19 5.64 7.00
N MET A 83 8.22 5.17 5.76
CA MET A 83 9.27 4.28 5.26
C MET A 83 10.66 4.91 5.35
N LYS A 84 10.78 6.21 5.01
CA LYS A 84 12.06 6.92 5.16
C LYS A 84 12.51 6.90 6.61
N VAL A 85 11.63 7.13 7.58
CA VAL A 85 12.01 7.08 9.00
C VAL A 85 12.40 5.67 9.43
N GLN A 86 11.61 4.67 9.06
CA GLN A 86 11.78 3.29 9.53
C GLN A 86 12.98 2.57 8.89
N PHE A 87 13.26 2.85 7.61
CA PHE A 87 14.31 2.19 6.84
C PHE A 87 15.52 3.09 6.58
N SER A 88 15.55 4.32 7.10
CA SER A 88 16.77 5.13 7.03
C SER A 88 17.91 4.42 7.75
N PRO A 89 19.09 4.29 7.12
CA PRO A 89 20.27 3.79 7.81
C PRO A 89 20.57 4.71 9.00
N LYS A 90 20.78 4.11 10.17
CA LYS A 90 21.06 4.79 11.46
C LYS A 90 22.32 5.68 11.45
N GLU A 91 23.01 5.81 10.33
CA GLU A 91 24.21 6.64 10.19
C GLU A 91 23.91 8.16 10.11
N ALA A 92 22.66 8.57 9.87
CA ALA A 92 22.30 10.00 9.77
C ALA A 92 21.97 10.69 11.11
N GLN A 93 22.02 10.00 12.25
CA GLN A 93 21.72 10.57 13.59
C GLN A 93 22.96 10.76 14.48
N LYS A 94 24.17 10.64 13.94
CA LYS A 94 25.44 10.90 14.64
C LYS A 94 26.40 11.80 13.82
N ALA A 95 25.88 12.89 13.26
CA ALA A 95 26.69 13.98 12.73
C ALA A 95 26.33 15.28 13.44
#